data_AF-A0A9E6X4M0-F1
#
_entry.id   AF-A0A9E6X4M0-F1
#
_cell.length_a   1.000
_cell.length_b   1.000
_cell.length_c   1.000
_cell.angle_alpha   90.00
_cell.angle_beta   90.00
_cell.angle_gamma   90.00
#
_symmetry.space_group_name_H-M   'P 1'
#
loop_
_entity.id
_entity.type
_entity.pdbx_description
1 polymer ?
#
loop_
_entity_poly.entity_id
_entity_poly.type
_entity_poly.pdbx_seq_one_letter_code
_entity_poly.pdbx_strand_id
1 'polypeptide(L)'
;MIPLTIGTLVDAPDRPAVIDGSRFNRHTFWCGQSGSGKTYALGVVLEQLLLETELPMGIMDPNADFVQLDRTREDADPAQAARLQETDIRVFHSSTAEEPQLRARYVDLSVRSQAAVGRLDPIADEEEYNALLHLDKRAEHYDQVGFLDNLFASDDPARRRLGMRIDNLQILKWPLWSLGRASVVDVLDERPRVTVLDVGGFSHTGEPQAAALCVLEHLWQRRMERRPLLIVIDEAHNFCPPVARNDIEQQLIEQIIQIAAEGRKFGLWLFLSTQRPTKIHPNVLSQCDNLGLMRMNAPRDLAEIADVFGFVPAAVLEQSPTFRKGEALFAGGFSDEPQLVRVGKRLTVEGGGDLAVEARASA
;
A
#
# COMPACT_ATOMS: atom_id res chain seq x y z
N MET A 1 5.16 21.86 -14.22
CA MET A 1 4.07 20.90 -14.42
C MET A 1 4.64 19.74 -15.23
N ILE A 2 4.46 18.52 -14.76
CA ILE A 2 4.74 17.31 -15.56
C ILE A 2 3.38 16.81 -16.06
N PRO A 3 3.07 16.89 -17.36
CA PRO A 3 1.72 16.58 -17.84
C PRO A 3 1.49 15.07 -17.86
N LEU A 4 0.51 14.58 -17.08
CA LEU A 4 0.04 13.20 -17.16
C LEU A 4 -1.29 13.15 -17.92
N THR A 5 -1.30 12.53 -19.11
CA THR A 5 -2.53 12.40 -19.90
C THR A 5 -3.31 11.18 -19.44
N ILE A 6 -4.34 11.40 -18.63
CA ILE A 6 -5.08 10.33 -17.94
C ILE A 6 -6.38 9.93 -18.65
N GLY A 7 -6.75 10.64 -19.72
CA GLY A 7 -8.00 10.40 -20.45
C GLY A 7 -8.48 11.63 -21.21
N THR A 8 -9.80 11.83 -21.27
CA THR A 8 -10.43 13.01 -21.89
C THR A 8 -11.42 13.68 -20.96
N LEU A 9 -11.67 14.98 -21.17
CA LEU A 9 -12.66 15.72 -20.39
C LEU A 9 -14.08 15.22 -20.71
N VAL A 10 -14.94 15.08 -19.69
CA VAL A 10 -16.31 14.58 -19.89
C VAL A 10 -17.18 15.58 -20.66
N ASP A 11 -16.98 16.88 -20.43
CA ASP A 11 -17.69 17.99 -21.08
C ASP A 11 -17.08 18.36 -22.45
N ALA A 12 -15.84 17.97 -22.71
CA ALA A 12 -15.16 18.16 -23.99
C ALA A 12 -14.36 16.90 -24.39
N PRO A 13 -15.02 15.86 -24.93
CA PRO A 13 -14.41 14.56 -25.20
C PRO A 13 -13.20 14.57 -26.16
N ASP A 14 -13.08 15.59 -27.01
CA ASP A 14 -11.94 15.76 -27.93
C ASP A 14 -10.72 16.40 -27.26
N ARG A 15 -10.85 16.88 -26.01
CA ARG A 15 -9.76 17.49 -25.24
C ARG A 15 -9.13 16.48 -24.29
N PRO A 16 -7.79 16.31 -24.30
CA PRO A 16 -7.12 15.46 -23.33
C PRO A 16 -7.30 16.04 -21.92
N ALA A 17 -7.56 15.16 -20.97
CA ALA A 17 -7.53 15.48 -19.56
C ALA A 17 -6.10 15.27 -19.04
N VAL A 18 -5.52 16.32 -18.49
CA VAL A 18 -4.12 16.34 -18.03
C VAL A 18 -4.08 16.77 -16.57
N ILE A 19 -3.42 15.95 -15.74
CA ILE A 19 -3.10 16.29 -14.35
C ILE A 19 -1.60 16.53 -14.17
N ASP A 20 -1.22 17.34 -13.18
CA ASP A 20 0.18 17.66 -12.91
C ASP A 20 0.87 16.56 -12.08
N GLY A 21 1.70 15.74 -12.75
CA GLY A 21 2.51 14.69 -12.15
C GLY A 21 3.51 15.19 -11.10
N SER A 22 3.90 16.46 -11.13
CA SER A 22 4.79 17.03 -10.09
C SER A 22 4.11 17.16 -8.72
N ARG A 23 2.79 16.96 -8.66
CA ARG A 23 1.95 17.14 -7.47
C ARG A 23 1.71 15.83 -6.70
N PHE A 24 2.28 14.73 -7.18
CA PHE A 24 2.45 13.49 -6.42
C PHE A 24 3.56 13.59 -5.35
N ASN A 25 4.18 14.76 -5.21
CA ASN A 25 5.00 15.13 -4.05
C ASN A 25 4.17 15.56 -2.82
N ARG A 26 2.90 15.17 -2.79
CA ARG A 26 1.91 15.39 -1.74
C ARG A 26 1.07 14.12 -1.59
N HIS A 27 0.38 14.01 -0.47
CA HIS A 27 -0.47 12.85 -0.21
C HIS A 27 -1.73 12.91 -1.08
N THR A 28 -2.09 11.76 -1.63
CA THR A 28 -3.21 11.60 -2.56
C THR A 28 -4.23 10.66 -1.95
N PHE A 29 -5.50 11.06 -2.00
CA PHE A 29 -6.63 10.23 -1.66
C PHE A 29 -7.43 9.87 -2.92
N TRP A 30 -7.71 8.59 -3.09
CA TRP A 30 -8.41 8.04 -4.24
C TRP A 30 -9.57 7.16 -3.78
N CYS A 31 -10.79 7.50 -4.19
CA CYS A 31 -11.94 6.76 -3.72
C CYS A 31 -13.05 6.60 -4.75
N GLY A 32 -13.81 5.52 -4.59
CA GLY A 32 -14.90 5.16 -5.48
C GLY A 32 -15.51 3.85 -5.03
N GLN A 33 -16.83 3.71 -5.13
CA GLN A 33 -17.51 2.48 -4.72
C GLN A 33 -17.15 1.30 -5.63
N SER A 34 -17.49 0.08 -5.20
CA SER A 34 -17.31 -1.13 -6.02
C SER A 34 -17.91 -0.98 -7.43
N GLY A 35 -17.18 -1.45 -8.44
CA GLY A 35 -17.59 -1.36 -9.84
C GLY A 35 -17.51 0.04 -10.47
N SER A 36 -17.02 1.06 -9.76
CA SER A 36 -16.75 2.40 -10.33
C SER A 36 -15.62 2.42 -11.35
N GLY A 37 -14.72 1.43 -11.29
CA GLY A 37 -13.47 1.40 -12.07
C GLY A 37 -12.24 1.90 -11.31
N LYS A 38 -12.30 2.00 -9.96
CA LYS A 38 -11.22 2.45 -9.08
C LYS A 38 -9.86 1.86 -9.41
N THR A 39 -9.74 0.54 -9.39
CA THR A 39 -8.49 -0.19 -9.61
C THR A 39 -7.95 0.06 -11.01
N TYR A 40 -8.78 -0.08 -12.05
CA TYR A 40 -8.40 0.21 -13.43
C TYR A 40 -7.88 1.64 -13.60
N ALA A 41 -8.60 2.62 -13.04
CA ALA A 41 -8.23 4.03 -13.16
C ALA A 41 -6.98 4.39 -12.35
N LEU A 42 -6.81 3.78 -11.17
CA LEU A 42 -5.56 3.85 -10.43
C LEU A 42 -4.40 3.33 -11.29
N GLY A 43 -4.56 2.18 -11.94
CA GLY A 43 -3.58 1.63 -12.89
C GLY A 43 -3.18 2.62 -13.98
N VAL A 44 -4.14 3.27 -14.63
CA VAL A 44 -3.86 4.30 -15.65
C VAL A 44 -3.01 5.44 -15.09
N VAL A 45 -3.32 5.93 -13.89
CA VAL A 45 -2.54 7.01 -13.26
C VAL A 45 -1.11 6.55 -12.93
N LEU A 46 -0.95 5.34 -12.41
CA LEU A 46 0.37 4.77 -12.10
C LEU A 46 1.21 4.56 -13.36
N GLU A 47 0.60 4.09 -14.45
CA GLU A 47 1.26 3.95 -15.76
C GLU A 47 1.73 5.31 -16.30
N GLN A 48 0.90 6.34 -16.22
CA GLN A 48 1.31 7.69 -16.63
C GLN A 48 2.45 8.23 -15.77
N LEU A 49 2.46 7.95 -14.46
CA LEU A 49 3.59 8.29 -13.59
C LEU A 49 4.87 7.56 -14.00
N LEU A 50 4.80 6.29 -14.40
CA LEU A 50 5.96 5.55 -14.89
C LEU A 50 6.51 6.10 -16.20
N LEU A 51 5.61 6.44 -17.12
CA LEU A 51 5.96 6.98 -18.42
C LEU A 51 6.52 8.40 -18.33
N GLU A 52 5.98 9.26 -17.47
CA GLU A 52 6.29 10.69 -17.52
C GLU A 52 7.16 11.18 -16.37
N THR A 53 7.53 10.31 -15.43
CA THR A 53 8.36 10.68 -14.26
C THR A 53 9.42 9.62 -13.95
N GLU A 54 10.36 9.98 -13.07
CA GLU A 54 11.32 9.07 -12.42
C GLU A 54 10.90 8.72 -10.98
N LEU A 55 9.65 8.97 -10.60
CA LEU A 55 9.15 8.74 -9.24
C LEU A 55 9.11 7.23 -8.93
N PRO A 56 9.90 6.73 -7.97
CA PRO A 56 9.82 5.33 -7.57
C PRO A 56 8.54 5.08 -6.79
N MET A 57 7.95 3.89 -6.95
CA MET A 57 6.69 3.51 -6.30
C MET A 57 6.81 2.20 -5.53
N GLY A 58 6.26 2.17 -4.32
CA GLY A 58 6.02 0.94 -3.56
C GLY A 58 4.51 0.72 -3.43
N ILE A 59 4.00 -0.38 -3.98
CA ILE A 59 2.56 -0.66 -4.07
C ILE A 59 2.21 -1.80 -3.11
N MET A 60 1.35 -1.56 -2.13
CA MET A 60 0.72 -2.58 -1.30
C MET A 60 -0.61 -2.98 -1.94
N ASP A 61 -0.67 -4.22 -2.41
CA ASP A 61 -1.73 -4.73 -3.27
C ASP A 61 -2.43 -5.93 -2.62
N PRO A 62 -3.51 -5.71 -1.83
CA PRO A 62 -4.20 -6.78 -1.12
C PRO A 62 -5.08 -7.66 -2.03
N ASN A 63 -5.37 -7.23 -3.26
CA ASN A 63 -6.23 -7.98 -4.19
C ASN A 63 -5.45 -8.57 -5.37
N ALA A 64 -4.12 -8.39 -5.39
CA ALA A 64 -3.26 -8.79 -6.50
C ALA A 64 -3.66 -8.14 -7.85
N ASP A 65 -4.20 -6.93 -7.84
CA ASP A 65 -4.65 -6.18 -9.03
C ASP A 65 -3.48 -5.63 -9.89
N PHE A 66 -2.31 -5.47 -9.28
CA PHE A 66 -1.09 -4.87 -9.83
C PHE A 66 0.06 -5.87 -9.98
N VAL A 67 -0.14 -7.15 -9.67
CA VAL A 67 0.91 -8.19 -9.81
C VAL A 67 1.34 -8.48 -11.25
N GLN A 68 0.60 -7.97 -12.25
CA GLN A 68 0.94 -8.03 -13.67
C GLN A 68 1.27 -6.65 -14.27
N LEU A 69 1.70 -5.71 -13.43
CA LEU A 69 2.08 -4.36 -13.87
C LEU A 69 3.30 -4.36 -14.82
N ASP A 70 4.13 -5.39 -14.77
CA ASP A 70 5.25 -5.65 -15.68
C ASP A 70 4.81 -6.16 -17.06
N ARG A 71 3.54 -6.56 -17.22
CA ARG A 71 2.99 -7.09 -18.46
C ARG A 71 2.06 -6.10 -19.15
N THR A 72 2.45 -5.69 -20.35
CA THR A 72 1.62 -4.84 -21.22
C THR A 72 0.53 -5.65 -21.93
N ARG A 73 -0.62 -5.02 -22.18
CA ARG A 73 -1.72 -5.58 -22.96
C ARG A 73 -1.35 -5.65 -24.44
N GLU A 74 -1.98 -6.57 -25.18
CA GLU A 74 -1.77 -6.72 -26.63
C GLU A 74 -2.24 -5.49 -27.42
N ASP A 75 -3.25 -4.77 -26.91
CA ASP A 75 -3.81 -3.57 -27.52
C ASP A 75 -3.18 -2.26 -27.04
N ALA A 76 -2.10 -2.33 -26.26
CA ALA A 76 -1.36 -1.17 -25.80
C ALA A 76 -0.58 -0.49 -26.94
N ASP A 77 -0.38 0.83 -26.83
CA ASP A 77 0.47 1.56 -27.78
C ASP A 77 1.89 0.96 -27.79
N PRO A 78 2.45 0.57 -28.95
CA PRO A 78 3.74 -0.13 -28.99
C PRO A 78 4.91 0.67 -28.41
N ALA A 79 4.91 2.00 -28.56
CA ALA A 79 5.98 2.84 -28.05
C ALA A 79 5.89 2.98 -26.53
N GLN A 80 4.70 3.17 -25.97
CA GLN A 80 4.50 3.19 -24.53
C GLN A 80 4.76 1.81 -23.90
N ALA A 81 4.33 0.74 -24.57
CA ALA A 81 4.57 -0.63 -24.11
C ALA A 81 6.07 -0.96 -24.02
N ALA A 82 6.86 -0.59 -25.03
CA ALA A 82 8.31 -0.78 -24.99
C ALA A 82 8.97 -0.03 -23.82
N ARG A 83 8.57 1.21 -23.56
CA ARG A 83 9.08 2.00 -22.41
C ARG A 83 8.73 1.37 -21.07
N LEU A 84 7.51 0.84 -20.92
CA LEU A 84 7.11 0.13 -19.70
C LEU A 84 7.90 -1.17 -19.51
N GLN A 85 8.17 -1.92 -20.59
CA GLN A 85 8.96 -3.15 -20.53
C GLN A 85 10.44 -2.92 -20.15
N GLU A 86 10.99 -1.75 -20.45
CA GLU A 86 12.35 -1.34 -20.03
C GLU A 86 12.42 -0.88 -18.56
N THR A 87 11.27 -0.73 -17.89
CA THR A 87 11.18 -0.24 -16.52
C THR A 87 11.48 -1.37 -15.51
N ASP A 88 12.33 -1.11 -14.52
CA ASP A 88 12.59 -2.05 -13.42
C ASP A 88 11.38 -2.15 -12.48
N ILE A 89 10.46 -3.06 -12.81
CA ILE A 89 9.26 -3.41 -12.03
C ILE A 89 9.51 -4.76 -11.37
N ARG A 90 9.40 -4.81 -10.05
CA ARG A 90 9.60 -6.04 -9.26
C ARG A 90 8.35 -6.37 -8.48
N VAL A 91 7.83 -7.58 -8.66
CA VAL A 91 6.60 -8.07 -8.03
C VAL A 91 6.95 -9.15 -7.01
N PHE A 92 6.41 -9.04 -5.81
CA PHE A 92 6.61 -10.00 -4.72
C PHE A 92 5.27 -10.62 -4.33
N HIS A 93 5.20 -11.95 -4.35
CA HIS A 93 3.96 -12.71 -4.19
C HIS A 93 3.76 -13.23 -2.75
N SER A 94 2.55 -13.17 -2.22
CA SER A 94 2.18 -13.84 -0.96
C SER A 94 1.16 -14.96 -1.15
N SER A 95 0.38 -14.88 -2.22
CA SER A 95 -0.80 -15.71 -2.48
C SER A 95 -0.56 -16.92 -3.38
N THR A 96 0.54 -16.92 -4.14
CA THR A 96 0.85 -17.92 -5.16
C THR A 96 2.20 -18.58 -4.87
N ALA A 97 2.51 -19.65 -5.61
CA ALA A 97 3.84 -20.26 -5.58
C ALA A 97 4.85 -19.56 -6.51
N GLU A 98 4.49 -18.38 -7.05
CA GLU A 98 5.34 -17.63 -7.97
C GLU A 98 6.47 -16.92 -7.21
N GLU A 99 7.69 -16.95 -7.76
CA GLU A 99 8.83 -16.26 -7.18
C GLU A 99 9.05 -14.90 -7.91
N PRO A 100 9.56 -13.87 -7.21
CA PRO A 100 9.99 -13.90 -5.82
C PRO A 100 8.83 -13.79 -4.82
N GLN A 101 8.95 -14.51 -3.70
CA GLN A 101 8.00 -14.43 -2.59
C GLN A 101 8.19 -13.16 -1.75
N LEU A 102 7.08 -12.56 -1.28
CA LEU A 102 7.10 -11.45 -0.33
C LEU A 102 7.62 -11.92 1.02
N ARG A 103 8.83 -11.46 1.37
CA ARG A 103 9.50 -11.81 2.62
C ARG A 103 9.94 -10.57 3.38
N ALA A 104 9.90 -10.64 4.70
CA ALA A 104 10.37 -9.61 5.62
C ALA A 104 11.22 -10.22 6.73
N ARG A 105 12.07 -9.41 7.37
CA ARG A 105 12.84 -9.83 8.55
C ARG A 105 12.12 -9.38 9.81
N TYR A 106 11.71 -10.33 10.65
CA TYR A 106 11.13 -10.02 11.97
C TYR A 106 12.07 -9.15 12.83
N VAL A 107 13.39 -9.33 12.70
CA VAL A 107 14.40 -8.56 13.44
C VAL A 107 14.49 -7.10 13.04
N ASP A 108 14.07 -6.74 11.83
CA ASP A 108 14.12 -5.36 11.31
C ASP A 108 13.02 -4.49 11.92
N LEU A 109 11.96 -5.11 12.43
CA LEU A 109 10.91 -4.42 13.16
C LEU A 109 11.46 -3.77 14.44
N SER A 110 10.91 -2.60 14.77
CA SER A 110 11.14 -1.97 16.06
C SER A 110 10.73 -2.92 17.20
N VAL A 111 11.31 -2.73 18.40
CA VAL A 111 10.95 -3.57 19.57
C VAL A 111 9.45 -3.52 19.86
N ARG A 112 8.81 -2.37 19.66
CA ARG A 112 7.36 -2.21 19.85
C ARG A 112 6.57 -3.01 18.83
N SER A 113 6.98 -3.00 17.57
CA SER A 113 6.33 -3.77 16.51
C SER A 113 6.58 -5.28 16.64
N GLN A 114 7.77 -5.69 17.08
CA GLN A 114 8.06 -7.08 17.46
C GLN A 114 7.16 -7.54 18.61
N ALA A 115 7.01 -6.71 19.64
CA ALA A 115 6.13 -6.97 20.77
C ALA A 115 4.66 -7.04 20.34
N ALA A 116 4.21 -6.16 19.45
CA ALA A 116 2.86 -6.18 18.89
C ALA A 116 2.56 -7.48 18.11
N VAL A 117 3.50 -7.95 17.29
CA VAL A 117 3.41 -9.27 16.63
C VAL A 117 3.37 -10.40 17.67
N GLY A 118 4.14 -10.26 18.76
CA GLY A 118 4.18 -11.18 19.89
C GLY A 118 3.04 -11.05 20.90
N ARG A 119 2.08 -10.15 20.71
CA ARG A 119 1.02 -9.81 21.68
C ARG A 119 1.59 -9.61 23.09
N LEU A 120 2.65 -8.80 23.16
CA LEU A 120 3.47 -8.61 24.35
C LEU A 120 3.30 -7.17 24.86
N ASP A 121 2.66 -7.02 26.02
CA ASP A 121 2.44 -5.72 26.64
C ASP A 121 3.71 -5.27 27.41
N PRO A 122 4.20 -4.04 27.21
CA PRO A 122 5.44 -3.58 27.82
C PRO A 122 5.40 -3.49 29.35
N ILE A 123 4.21 -3.41 29.96
CA ILE A 123 4.02 -3.25 31.40
C ILE A 123 3.50 -4.54 32.03
N ALA A 124 2.49 -5.19 31.41
CA ALA A 124 1.92 -6.43 31.95
C ALA A 124 2.86 -7.63 31.75
N ASP A 125 3.64 -7.64 30.67
CA ASP A 125 4.63 -8.67 30.36
C ASP A 125 6.07 -8.14 30.52
N GLU A 126 6.33 -7.32 31.55
CA GLU A 126 7.56 -6.54 31.73
C GLU A 126 8.87 -7.34 31.56
N GLU A 127 8.92 -8.57 32.09
CA GLU A 127 10.12 -9.40 32.04
C GLU A 127 10.40 -9.91 30.63
N GLU A 128 9.37 -10.40 29.92
CA GLU A 128 9.48 -10.86 28.54
C GLU A 128 9.77 -9.69 27.58
N TYR A 129 9.17 -8.52 27.83
CA TYR A 129 9.45 -7.30 27.07
C TYR A 129 10.90 -6.84 27.26
N ASN A 130 11.39 -6.84 28.50
CA ASN A 130 12.79 -6.54 28.79
C ASN A 130 13.75 -7.56 28.14
N ALA A 131 13.37 -8.84 28.11
CA ALA A 131 14.14 -9.86 27.40
C ALA A 131 14.20 -9.59 25.88
N LEU A 132 13.08 -9.20 25.27
CA LEU A 132 13.02 -8.82 23.85
C LEU A 132 13.85 -7.55 23.55
N LEU A 133 13.81 -6.56 24.44
CA LEU A 133 14.57 -5.32 24.32
C LEU A 133 16.10 -5.56 24.29
N HIS A 134 16.57 -6.54 25.06
CA HIS A 134 17.99 -6.89 25.21
C HIS A 134 18.40 -8.14 24.40
N LEU A 135 17.60 -8.53 23.43
CA LEU A 135 17.91 -9.62 22.52
C LEU A 135 19.02 -9.19 21.56
N ASP A 136 20.02 -10.06 21.32
CA ASP A 136 21.02 -9.80 20.27
C ASP A 136 20.37 -9.99 18.90
N LYS A 137 20.24 -8.90 18.13
CA LYS A 137 19.47 -8.83 16.88
C LYS A 137 20.30 -9.03 15.61
N ARG A 138 21.50 -9.62 15.71
CA ARG A 138 22.35 -9.83 14.53
C ARG A 138 21.67 -10.79 13.54
N ALA A 139 21.43 -10.30 12.33
CA ALA A 139 20.75 -11.03 11.26
C ALA A 139 21.46 -12.35 10.85
N GLU A 140 22.77 -12.44 11.09
CA GLU A 140 23.63 -13.58 10.73
C GLU A 140 23.29 -14.88 11.48
N HIS A 141 22.39 -14.84 12.50
CA HIS A 141 22.03 -15.98 13.35
C HIS A 141 20.53 -16.33 13.32
N TYR A 142 19.77 -15.79 12.36
CA TYR A 142 18.30 -15.89 12.35
C TYR A 142 17.77 -16.93 11.35
N ASP A 143 18.13 -18.20 11.56
CA ASP A 143 17.30 -19.32 11.10
C ASP A 143 16.27 -19.67 12.20
N GLN A 144 15.11 -20.23 11.79
CA GLN A 144 13.97 -20.43 12.70
C GLN A 144 14.32 -21.28 13.92
N VAL A 145 15.16 -22.30 13.72
CA VAL A 145 15.52 -23.30 14.73
C VAL A 145 16.53 -22.71 15.71
N GLY A 146 17.62 -22.13 15.20
CA GLY A 146 18.65 -21.49 15.99
C GLY A 146 18.12 -20.34 16.83
N PHE A 147 17.16 -19.57 16.32
CA PHE A 147 16.57 -18.49 17.08
C PHE A 147 15.82 -18.99 18.35
N LEU A 148 14.94 -19.98 18.21
CA LEU A 148 14.21 -20.53 19.35
C LEU A 148 15.13 -21.32 20.29
N ASP A 149 16.07 -22.09 19.74
CA ASP A 149 17.05 -22.83 20.52
C ASP A 149 17.90 -21.90 21.40
N ASN A 150 18.29 -20.74 20.87
CA ASN A 150 19.02 -19.72 21.64
C ASN A 150 18.18 -19.15 22.80
N LEU A 151 16.87 -18.95 22.60
CA LEU A 151 15.96 -18.51 23.66
C LEU A 151 15.75 -19.60 24.72
N PHE A 152 15.62 -20.87 24.31
CA PHE A 152 15.38 -22.00 25.20
C PHE A 152 16.63 -22.44 25.98
N ALA A 153 17.82 -22.31 25.39
CA ALA A 153 19.10 -22.63 26.02
C ALA A 153 19.57 -21.55 27.01
N SER A 154 18.90 -20.38 27.06
CA SER A 154 19.24 -19.29 27.96
C SER A 154 18.92 -19.62 29.43
N ASP A 155 19.85 -19.32 30.34
CA ASP A 155 19.64 -19.44 31.79
C ASP A 155 18.57 -18.46 32.31
N ASP A 156 18.38 -17.34 31.62
CA ASP A 156 17.35 -16.34 31.94
C ASP A 156 15.92 -16.92 31.73
N PRO A 157 15.10 -17.04 32.80
CA PRO A 157 13.71 -17.50 32.69
C PRO A 157 12.84 -16.62 31.79
N ALA A 158 13.11 -15.32 31.70
CA ALA A 158 12.33 -14.39 30.89
C ALA A 158 12.53 -14.65 29.39
N ARG A 159 13.78 -14.92 28.96
CA ARG A 159 14.08 -15.34 27.59
C ARG A 159 13.42 -16.65 27.21
N ARG A 160 13.38 -17.62 28.13
CA ARG A 160 12.65 -18.89 27.91
C ARG A 160 11.15 -18.67 27.78
N ARG A 161 10.55 -17.80 28.59
CA ARG A 161 9.13 -17.40 28.46
C ARG A 161 8.84 -16.75 27.11
N LEU A 162 9.69 -15.80 26.71
CA LEU A 162 9.59 -15.17 25.39
C LEU A 162 9.67 -16.21 24.25
N GLY A 163 10.61 -17.16 24.34
CA GLY A 163 10.70 -18.28 23.38
C GLY A 163 9.43 -19.12 23.32
N MET A 164 8.87 -19.49 24.48
CA MET A 164 7.60 -20.23 24.55
C MET A 164 6.46 -19.43 23.95
N ARG A 165 6.38 -18.11 24.19
CA ARG A 165 5.37 -17.23 23.61
C ARG A 165 5.47 -17.17 22.09
N ILE A 166 6.68 -16.96 21.56
CA ILE A 166 6.94 -16.90 20.11
C ILE A 166 6.55 -18.23 19.43
N ASP A 167 6.88 -19.37 20.05
CA ASP A 167 6.52 -20.70 19.54
C ASP A 167 5.01 -20.99 19.64
N ASN A 168 4.38 -20.65 20.77
CA ASN A 168 2.94 -20.83 20.99
C ASN A 168 2.10 -20.00 20.00
N LEU A 169 2.51 -18.77 19.71
CA LEU A 169 1.89 -17.90 18.71
C LEU A 169 2.30 -18.28 17.28
N GLN A 170 3.23 -19.23 17.12
CA GLN A 170 3.76 -19.71 15.86
C GLN A 170 4.27 -18.57 14.96
N ILE A 171 4.81 -17.52 15.56
CA ILE A 171 5.20 -16.29 14.84
C ILE A 171 6.17 -16.65 13.73
N LEU A 172 7.22 -17.43 14.04
CA LEU A 172 8.26 -17.79 13.07
C LEU A 172 7.79 -18.77 11.98
N LYS A 173 6.56 -19.30 12.06
CA LYS A 173 5.96 -20.13 11.02
C LYS A 173 5.23 -19.31 9.96
N TRP A 174 5.10 -18.00 10.13
CA TRP A 174 4.47 -17.14 9.13
C TRP A 174 5.29 -17.16 7.84
N PRO A 175 4.70 -17.51 6.68
CA PRO A 175 5.35 -17.46 5.38
C PRO A 175 6.10 -16.16 5.08
N LEU A 176 5.62 -15.04 5.65
CA LEU A 176 6.25 -13.72 5.56
C LEU A 176 7.73 -13.71 5.97
N TRP A 177 8.18 -14.50 6.95
CA TRP A 177 9.53 -14.31 7.47
C TRP A 177 10.62 -14.85 6.53
N SER A 178 11.66 -14.05 6.30
CA SER A 178 12.73 -14.40 5.37
C SER A 178 13.60 -15.55 5.86
N LEU A 179 13.80 -15.65 7.19
CA LEU A 179 14.57 -16.70 7.87
C LEU A 179 15.95 -16.94 7.20
N GLY A 180 16.72 -15.86 7.02
CA GLY A 180 18.03 -15.89 6.38
C GLY A 180 18.03 -15.64 4.85
N ARG A 181 16.85 -15.52 4.22
CA ARG A 181 16.70 -15.06 2.83
C ARG A 181 16.65 -13.53 2.74
N ALA A 182 16.70 -13.01 1.52
CA ALA A 182 16.50 -11.59 1.24
C ALA A 182 15.13 -11.11 1.73
N SER A 183 15.10 -9.89 2.25
CA SER A 183 13.91 -9.17 2.67
C SER A 183 13.50 -8.18 1.57
N VAL A 184 12.21 -7.89 1.46
CA VAL A 184 11.73 -6.91 0.49
C VAL A 184 12.30 -5.50 0.73
N VAL A 185 12.69 -5.19 1.97
CA VAL A 185 13.36 -3.92 2.28
C VAL A 185 14.77 -3.82 1.68
N ASP A 186 15.44 -4.96 1.47
CA ASP A 186 16.74 -4.99 0.77
C ASP A 186 16.54 -4.60 -0.70
N VAL A 187 15.44 -5.04 -1.31
CA VAL A 187 15.07 -4.71 -2.69
C VAL A 187 14.66 -3.24 -2.81
N LEU A 188 13.91 -2.70 -1.84
CA LEU A 188 13.58 -1.27 -1.80
C LEU A 188 14.85 -0.39 -1.74
N ASP A 189 15.90 -0.87 -1.06
CA ASP A 189 17.19 -0.18 -0.99
C ASP A 189 17.94 -0.14 -2.34
N GLU A 190 17.70 -1.12 -3.22
CA GLU A 190 18.19 -1.15 -4.61
C GLU A 190 17.47 -0.14 -5.52
N ARG A 191 16.34 0.42 -5.07
CA ARG A 191 15.59 1.48 -5.74
C ARG A 191 15.06 1.10 -7.13
N PRO A 192 14.34 -0.03 -7.29
CA PRO A 192 13.59 -0.29 -8.52
C PRO A 192 12.58 0.82 -8.79
N ARG A 193 12.14 0.95 -10.04
CA ARG A 193 11.13 1.94 -10.42
C ARG A 193 9.77 1.63 -9.79
N VAL A 194 9.43 0.34 -9.69
CA VAL A 194 8.25 -0.12 -8.92
C VAL A 194 8.59 -1.37 -8.11
N THR A 195 8.13 -1.41 -6.87
CA THR A 195 8.03 -2.62 -6.06
C THR A 195 6.57 -2.90 -5.75
N VAL A 196 6.00 -3.97 -6.29
CA VAL A 196 4.64 -4.44 -5.98
C VAL A 196 4.73 -5.50 -4.89
N LEU A 197 3.94 -5.30 -3.83
CA LEU A 197 3.83 -6.18 -2.68
C LEU A 197 2.42 -6.78 -2.70
N ASP A 198 2.27 -8.01 -3.21
CA ASP A 198 1.03 -8.76 -3.02
C ASP A 198 0.91 -9.13 -1.55
N VAL A 199 -0.04 -8.50 -0.86
CA VAL A 199 -0.28 -8.67 0.57
C VAL A 199 -1.60 -9.40 0.85
N GLY A 200 -2.21 -10.00 -0.18
CA GLY A 200 -3.55 -10.57 -0.12
C GLY A 200 -3.64 -12.02 0.35
N GLY A 201 -2.70 -12.88 -0.04
CA GLY A 201 -2.87 -14.34 0.12
C GLY A 201 -2.07 -14.97 1.25
N PHE A 202 -1.75 -14.20 2.28
CA PHE A 202 -1.16 -14.73 3.50
C PHE A 202 -2.12 -15.66 4.26
N SER A 203 -1.53 -16.62 4.97
CA SER A 203 -2.26 -17.62 5.75
C SER A 203 -2.79 -17.07 7.08
N HIS A 204 -2.05 -16.13 7.67
CA HIS A 204 -2.37 -15.54 8.96
C HIS A 204 -2.78 -14.07 8.79
N THR A 205 -3.85 -13.68 9.48
CA THR A 205 -4.53 -12.38 9.28
C THR A 205 -3.69 -11.16 9.65
N GLY A 206 -2.60 -11.34 10.39
CA GLY A 206 -1.65 -10.27 10.77
C GLY A 206 -0.44 -10.13 9.84
N GLU A 207 -0.21 -11.08 8.90
CA GLU A 207 0.92 -11.01 7.97
C GLU A 207 0.86 -9.79 7.03
N PRO A 208 -0.31 -9.41 6.44
CA PRO A 208 -0.38 -8.22 5.60
C PRO A 208 0.05 -6.95 6.36
N GLN A 209 -0.43 -6.77 7.60
CA GLN A 209 -0.09 -5.61 8.43
C GLN A 209 1.37 -5.66 8.86
N ALA A 210 1.90 -6.84 9.22
CA ALA A 210 3.31 -6.98 9.57
C ALA A 210 4.24 -6.70 8.38
N ALA A 211 3.87 -7.14 7.17
CA ALA A 211 4.62 -6.84 5.94
C ALA A 211 4.64 -5.33 5.65
N ALA A 212 3.47 -4.69 5.69
CA ALA A 212 3.36 -3.24 5.54
C ALA A 212 4.16 -2.50 6.61
N LEU A 213 4.07 -2.92 7.87
CA LEU A 213 4.79 -2.32 8.99
C LEU A 213 6.32 -2.43 8.83
N CYS A 214 6.83 -3.59 8.40
CA CYS A 214 8.25 -3.76 8.08
C CYS A 214 8.73 -2.75 7.03
N VAL A 215 7.96 -2.60 5.95
CA VAL A 215 8.30 -1.67 4.85
C VAL A 215 8.25 -0.21 5.34
N LEU A 216 7.18 0.19 6.03
CA LEU A 216 7.00 1.58 6.44
C LEU A 216 7.98 1.99 7.55
N GLU A 217 8.27 1.12 8.51
CA GLU A 217 9.30 1.38 9.52
C GLU A 217 10.68 1.51 8.87
N HIS A 218 11.05 0.64 7.94
CA HIS A 218 12.33 0.73 7.22
C HIS A 218 12.47 2.07 6.49
N LEU A 219 11.45 2.46 5.71
CA LEU A 219 11.43 3.74 5.01
C LEU A 219 11.53 4.92 5.98
N TRP A 220 10.81 4.84 7.11
CA TRP A 220 10.83 5.90 8.12
C TRP A 220 12.16 6.00 8.86
N GLN A 221 12.77 4.88 9.24
CA GLN A 221 14.09 4.84 9.88
C GLN A 221 15.15 5.50 8.99
N ARG A 222 15.06 5.29 7.67
CA ARG A 222 15.99 5.82 6.67
C ARG A 222 15.57 7.17 6.07
N ARG A 223 14.50 7.80 6.58
CA ARG A 223 13.93 9.05 6.05
C ARG A 223 14.94 10.20 5.89
N MET A 224 16.00 10.22 6.70
CA MET A 224 17.04 11.24 6.63
C MET A 224 17.89 11.15 5.35
N GLU A 225 17.90 10.01 4.67
CA GLU A 225 18.50 9.85 3.35
C GLU A 225 17.72 10.57 2.25
N ARG A 226 16.47 11.00 2.54
CA ARG A 226 15.58 11.73 1.63
C ARG A 226 15.45 11.07 0.25
N ARG A 227 15.34 9.74 0.25
CA ARG A 227 15.10 8.92 -0.94
C ARG A 227 13.61 9.01 -1.30
N PRO A 228 13.23 9.69 -2.38
CA PRO A 228 11.83 9.89 -2.71
C PRO A 228 11.14 8.57 -3.06
N LEU A 229 9.93 8.34 -2.53
CA LEU A 229 9.11 7.16 -2.81
C LEU A 229 7.62 7.51 -2.67
N LEU A 230 6.82 7.15 -3.68
CA LEU A 230 5.37 7.13 -3.58
C LEU A 230 4.91 5.77 -3.03
N ILE A 231 4.33 5.77 -1.85
CA ILE A 231 3.79 4.60 -1.16
C ILE A 231 2.31 4.52 -1.53
N VAL A 232 1.98 3.61 -2.44
CA VAL A 232 0.62 3.33 -2.86
C VAL A 232 0.05 2.22 -1.97
N ILE A 233 -1.07 2.49 -1.33
CA ILE A 233 -1.80 1.50 -0.52
C ILE A 233 -3.18 1.35 -1.13
N ASP A 234 -3.40 0.25 -1.86
CA ASP A 234 -4.75 -0.09 -2.31
C ASP A 234 -5.55 -0.77 -1.20
N GLU A 235 -6.86 -0.56 -1.24
CA GLU A 235 -7.78 -0.83 -0.13
C GLU A 235 -7.22 -0.41 1.24
N ALA A 236 -6.75 0.85 1.32
CA ALA A 236 -6.07 1.45 2.48
C ALA A 236 -6.82 1.30 3.81
N HIS A 237 -8.14 1.10 3.77
CA HIS A 237 -8.97 0.83 4.95
C HIS A 237 -8.61 -0.48 5.69
N ASN A 238 -7.85 -1.37 5.05
CA ASN A 238 -7.29 -2.57 5.67
C ASN A 238 -6.03 -2.31 6.51
N PHE A 239 -5.37 -1.16 6.30
CA PHE A 239 -4.07 -0.82 6.88
C PHE A 239 -4.15 0.35 7.86
N CYS A 240 -5.06 1.30 7.65
CA CYS A 240 -5.23 2.45 8.53
C CYS A 240 -6.69 2.76 8.89
N PRO A 241 -7.45 1.83 9.49
CA PRO A 241 -8.80 2.15 9.97
C PRO A 241 -8.77 3.13 11.17
N PRO A 242 -9.91 3.78 11.48
CA PRO A 242 -10.00 4.69 12.63
C PRO A 242 -9.74 4.04 14.00
N VAL A 243 -9.96 2.72 14.10
CA VAL A 243 -9.79 1.96 15.35
C VAL A 243 -9.06 0.67 15.02
N ALA A 244 -7.93 0.45 15.70
CA ALA A 244 -7.17 -0.79 15.58
C ALA A 244 -7.94 -1.97 16.19
N ARG A 245 -7.82 -3.14 15.57
CA ARG A 245 -8.42 -4.40 16.07
C ARG A 245 -7.41 -5.23 16.87
N ASN A 246 -6.13 -4.96 16.71
CA ASN A 246 -5.02 -5.64 17.38
C ASN A 246 -3.78 -4.73 17.42
N ASP A 247 -2.75 -5.17 18.16
CA ASP A 247 -1.56 -4.35 18.41
C ASP A 247 -0.72 -4.11 17.15
N ILE A 248 -0.66 -5.07 16.21
CA ILE A 248 0.08 -4.90 14.95
C ILE A 248 -0.56 -3.78 14.13
N GLU A 249 -1.89 -3.79 14.03
CA GLU A 249 -2.65 -2.75 13.34
C GLU A 249 -2.51 -1.39 14.04
N GLN A 250 -2.46 -1.35 15.37
CA GLN A 250 -2.20 -0.12 16.12
C GLN A 250 -0.83 0.48 15.76
N GLN A 251 0.23 -0.33 15.75
CA GLN A 251 1.57 0.13 15.35
C GLN A 251 1.61 0.60 13.88
N LEU A 252 0.92 -0.11 13.00
CA LEU A 252 0.81 0.26 11.59
C LEU A 252 0.08 1.59 11.38
N ILE A 253 -1.06 1.79 12.06
CA ILE A 253 -1.82 3.04 12.03
C ILE A 253 -0.93 4.20 12.50
N GLU A 254 -0.23 4.04 13.64
CA GLU A 254 0.69 5.05 14.17
C GLU A 254 1.79 5.40 13.15
N GLN A 255 2.36 4.39 12.50
CA GLN A 255 3.40 4.59 11.49
C GLN A 255 2.87 5.31 10.23
N ILE A 256 1.65 4.99 9.78
CA ILE A 256 1.01 5.67 8.64
C ILE A 256 0.64 7.12 9.01
N ILE A 257 0.12 7.37 10.21
CA ILE A 257 -0.15 8.73 10.71
C ILE A 257 1.14 9.56 10.73
N GLN A 258 2.23 8.98 11.21
CA GLN A 258 3.53 9.65 11.25
C GLN A 258 4.02 10.01 9.83
N ILE A 259 3.91 9.09 8.88
CA ILE A 259 4.26 9.36 7.48
C ILE A 259 3.34 10.42 6.86
N ALA A 260 2.04 10.38 7.15
CA ALA A 260 1.08 11.37 6.67
C ALA A 260 1.38 12.78 7.21
N ALA A 261 1.77 12.89 8.49
CA ALA A 261 2.03 14.18 9.12
C ALA A 261 3.38 14.79 8.72
N GLU A 262 4.41 13.96 8.47
CA GLU A 262 5.79 14.42 8.34
C GLU A 262 6.53 13.91 7.10
N GLY A 263 6.06 12.84 6.47
CA GLY A 263 6.73 12.13 5.36
C GLY A 263 7.08 13.02 4.18
N ARG A 264 6.23 14.01 3.87
CA ARG A 264 6.49 14.99 2.80
C ARG A 264 7.82 15.74 2.97
N LYS A 265 8.28 16.00 4.20
CA LYS A 265 9.58 16.65 4.48
C LYS A 265 10.78 15.76 4.11
N PHE A 266 10.54 14.47 3.98
CA PHE A 266 11.54 13.43 3.74
C PHE A 266 11.38 12.75 2.37
N GLY A 267 10.41 13.15 1.56
CA GLY A 267 10.16 12.56 0.24
C GLY A 267 9.35 11.26 0.28
N LEU A 268 8.65 10.97 1.38
CA LEU A 268 7.72 9.85 1.48
C LEU A 268 6.30 10.36 1.28
N TRP A 269 5.61 9.87 0.25
CA TRP A 269 4.27 10.33 -0.10
C TRP A 269 3.28 9.17 -0.14
N LEU A 270 2.15 9.30 0.54
CA LEU A 270 1.07 8.33 0.49
C LEU A 270 0.15 8.56 -0.71
N PHE A 271 -0.19 7.48 -1.41
CA PHE A 271 -1.35 7.40 -2.30
C PHE A 271 -2.27 6.34 -1.71
N LEU A 272 -3.41 6.77 -1.17
CA LEU A 272 -4.37 5.90 -0.48
C LEU A 272 -5.58 5.68 -1.37
N SER A 273 -5.82 4.43 -1.76
CA SER A 273 -6.99 4.04 -2.55
C SER A 273 -7.97 3.23 -1.69
N THR A 274 -9.27 3.57 -1.70
CA THR A 274 -10.27 2.85 -0.92
C THR A 274 -11.68 3.00 -1.48
N GLN A 275 -12.52 1.99 -1.26
CA GLN A 275 -13.96 2.09 -1.54
C GLN A 275 -14.76 2.73 -0.40
N ARG A 276 -14.14 2.89 0.78
CA ARG A 276 -14.82 3.32 2.01
C ARG A 276 -14.04 4.44 2.70
N PRO A 277 -14.20 5.71 2.26
CA PRO A 277 -13.55 6.86 2.87
C PRO A 277 -13.72 6.95 4.39
N THR A 278 -14.92 6.69 4.90
CA THR A 278 -15.22 6.71 6.34
C THR A 278 -14.50 5.63 7.16
N LYS A 279 -13.84 4.67 6.49
CA LYS A 279 -13.00 3.64 7.13
C LYS A 279 -11.51 3.95 7.06
N ILE A 280 -11.13 5.19 6.78
CA ILE A 280 -9.75 5.66 6.86
C ILE A 280 -9.58 6.50 8.12
N HIS A 281 -8.43 6.35 8.78
CA HIS A 281 -8.11 7.12 9.97
C HIS A 281 -8.14 8.64 9.66
N PRO A 282 -8.87 9.48 10.42
CA PRO A 282 -9.04 10.91 10.12
C PRO A 282 -7.72 11.69 10.05
N ASN A 283 -6.76 11.40 10.94
CA ASN A 283 -5.44 12.04 10.92
C ASN A 283 -4.59 11.68 9.69
N VAL A 284 -4.95 10.62 8.95
CA VAL A 284 -4.30 10.27 7.68
C VAL A 284 -5.03 10.95 6.53
N LEU A 285 -6.37 10.84 6.53
CA LEU A 285 -7.22 11.40 5.48
C LEU A 285 -7.06 12.93 5.37
N SER A 286 -7.03 13.64 6.50
CA SER A 286 -6.84 15.10 6.58
C SER A 286 -5.49 15.62 6.09
N GLN A 287 -4.50 14.73 5.87
CA GLN A 287 -3.19 15.11 5.33
C GLN A 287 -3.13 14.97 3.80
N CYS A 288 -4.20 14.49 3.15
CA CYS A 288 -4.26 14.36 1.70
C CYS A 288 -4.58 15.71 1.03
N ASP A 289 -3.70 16.15 0.13
CA ASP A 289 -3.86 17.40 -0.63
C ASP A 289 -4.54 17.18 -1.99
N ASN A 290 -4.50 15.95 -2.50
CA ASN A 290 -5.05 15.59 -3.80
C ASN A 290 -6.25 14.65 -3.63
N LEU A 291 -7.30 14.86 -4.42
CA LEU A 291 -8.48 14.01 -4.45
C LEU A 291 -8.71 13.46 -5.86
N GLY A 292 -8.81 12.15 -5.97
CA GLY A 292 -9.45 11.45 -7.09
C GLY A 292 -10.74 10.80 -6.61
N LEU A 293 -11.88 11.31 -7.08
CA LEU A 293 -13.20 10.81 -6.70
C LEU A 293 -13.89 10.19 -7.91
N MET A 294 -14.10 8.89 -7.87
CA MET A 294 -14.94 8.17 -8.82
C MET A 294 -16.38 8.08 -8.28
N ARG A 295 -17.24 7.35 -9.00
CA ARG A 295 -18.63 7.17 -8.58
C ARG A 295 -18.74 6.74 -7.11
N MET A 296 -19.48 7.50 -6.32
CA MET A 296 -19.71 7.24 -4.90
C MET A 296 -21.17 7.57 -4.55
N ASN A 297 -21.90 6.60 -3.99
CA ASN A 297 -23.33 6.77 -3.70
C ASN A 297 -23.62 6.96 -2.21
N ALA A 298 -22.71 6.54 -1.32
CA ALA A 298 -22.95 6.51 0.11
C ALA A 298 -22.93 7.94 0.69
N PRO A 299 -24.04 8.46 1.25
CA PRO A 299 -24.09 9.83 1.73
C PRO A 299 -23.09 10.14 2.84
N ARG A 300 -22.82 9.15 3.71
CA ARG A 300 -21.84 9.27 4.78
C ARG A 300 -20.41 9.41 4.24
N ASP A 301 -20.06 8.66 3.20
CA ASP A 301 -18.74 8.77 2.57
C ASP A 301 -18.60 10.10 1.82
N LEU A 302 -19.67 10.58 1.16
CA LEU A 302 -19.67 11.90 0.52
C LEU A 302 -19.52 13.04 1.54
N ALA A 303 -20.19 12.93 2.69
CA ALA A 303 -20.06 13.91 3.76
C ALA A 303 -18.62 13.95 4.32
N GLU A 304 -18.00 12.79 4.53
CA GLU A 304 -16.59 12.70 4.96
C GLU A 304 -15.65 13.35 3.92
N ILE A 305 -15.84 13.05 2.63
CA ILE A 305 -15.05 13.66 1.55
C ILE A 305 -15.27 15.18 1.52
N ALA A 306 -16.51 15.65 1.65
CA ALA A 306 -16.81 17.09 1.62
C ALA A 306 -16.20 17.84 2.81
N ASP A 307 -16.18 17.22 3.99
CA ASP A 307 -15.58 17.79 5.19
C ASP A 307 -14.05 17.90 5.05
N VAL A 308 -13.39 16.83 4.62
CA VAL A 308 -11.93 16.80 4.50
C VAL A 308 -11.43 17.62 3.31
N PHE A 309 -12.06 17.48 2.13
CA PHE A 309 -11.63 18.11 0.89
C PHE A 309 -12.46 19.36 0.58
N GLY A 310 -12.59 20.25 1.56
CA GLY A 310 -13.41 21.47 1.47
C GLY A 310 -12.99 22.48 0.38
N PHE A 311 -11.86 22.24 -0.31
CA PHE A 311 -11.48 22.98 -1.52
C PHE A 311 -12.27 22.54 -2.77
N VAL A 312 -12.95 21.39 -2.73
CA VAL A 312 -13.81 20.93 -3.82
C VAL A 312 -15.22 21.49 -3.61
N PRO A 313 -15.82 22.16 -4.61
CA PRO A 313 -17.19 22.65 -4.47
C PRO A 313 -18.18 21.51 -4.17
N ALA A 314 -19.00 21.66 -3.13
CA ALA A 314 -19.96 20.64 -2.70
C ALA A 314 -20.88 20.17 -3.85
N ALA A 315 -21.32 21.11 -4.70
CA ALA A 315 -22.15 20.80 -5.87
C ALA A 315 -21.49 19.85 -6.87
N VAL A 316 -20.15 19.77 -6.93
CA VAL A 316 -19.41 18.83 -7.78
C VAL A 316 -19.33 17.46 -7.11
N LEU A 317 -19.11 17.40 -5.79
CA LEU A 317 -19.11 16.15 -5.02
C LEU A 317 -20.49 15.47 -5.03
N GLU A 318 -21.56 16.25 -4.93
CA GLU A 318 -22.96 15.79 -5.00
C GLU A 318 -23.33 15.14 -6.34
N GLN A 319 -22.57 15.43 -7.40
CA GLN A 319 -22.76 14.80 -8.72
C GLN A 319 -22.10 13.42 -8.82
N SER A 320 -21.22 13.05 -7.89
CA SER A 320 -20.49 11.78 -7.95
C SER A 320 -21.37 10.53 -8.07
N PRO A 321 -22.62 10.44 -7.56
CA PRO A 321 -23.49 9.28 -7.82
C PRO A 321 -23.86 9.12 -9.31
N THR A 322 -23.78 10.20 -10.09
CA THR A 322 -24.13 10.21 -11.52
C THR A 322 -22.95 9.86 -12.44
N PHE A 323 -21.73 9.80 -11.91
CA PHE A 323 -20.53 9.45 -12.67
C PHE A 323 -20.68 8.05 -13.27
N ARG A 324 -20.32 7.90 -14.55
CA ARG A 324 -20.28 6.61 -15.22
C ARG A 324 -19.08 5.81 -14.76
N LYS A 325 -19.09 4.50 -15.02
CA LYS A 325 -17.90 3.65 -14.80
C LYS A 325 -16.72 4.21 -15.60
N GLY A 326 -15.57 4.40 -14.95
CA GLY A 326 -14.38 5.00 -15.55
C GLY A 326 -14.40 6.53 -15.61
N GLU A 327 -15.39 7.20 -15.03
CA GLU A 327 -15.33 8.65 -14.80
C GLU A 327 -14.79 8.96 -13.40
N ALA A 328 -13.94 9.97 -13.32
CA ALA A 328 -13.28 10.40 -12.10
C ALA A 328 -13.16 11.93 -12.06
N LEU A 329 -13.47 12.51 -10.92
CA LEU A 329 -13.19 13.89 -10.58
C LEU A 329 -11.78 13.99 -10.01
N PHE A 330 -10.92 14.80 -10.61
CA PHE A 330 -9.60 15.14 -10.08
C PHE A 330 -9.63 16.56 -9.52
N ALA A 331 -9.14 16.73 -8.30
CA ALA A 331 -9.10 18.03 -7.65
C ALA A 331 -7.90 18.15 -6.70
N GLY A 332 -7.67 19.37 -6.20
CA GLY A 332 -6.58 19.66 -5.26
C GLY A 332 -5.30 19.97 -6.02
N GLY A 333 -4.18 19.35 -5.63
CA GLY A 333 -2.91 19.60 -6.33
C GLY A 333 -2.89 19.14 -7.78
N PHE A 334 -3.77 18.24 -8.23
CA PHE A 334 -3.77 17.71 -9.60
C PHE A 334 -4.00 18.77 -10.70
N SER A 335 -4.81 19.77 -10.42
CA SER A 335 -5.22 20.81 -11.38
C SER A 335 -5.71 22.06 -10.65
N ASP A 336 -5.61 23.22 -11.29
CA ASP A 336 -6.05 24.50 -10.68
C ASP A 336 -7.57 24.53 -10.45
N GLU A 337 -8.34 23.88 -11.32
CA GLU A 337 -9.78 23.69 -11.20
C GLU A 337 -10.12 22.19 -11.17
N PRO A 338 -11.16 21.77 -10.43
CA PRO A 338 -11.62 20.38 -10.46
C PRO A 338 -12.03 19.96 -11.89
N GLN A 339 -11.55 18.80 -12.36
CA GLN A 339 -11.82 18.30 -13.70
C GLN A 339 -12.54 16.96 -13.63
N LEU A 340 -13.66 16.83 -14.35
CA LEU A 340 -14.33 15.55 -14.55
C LEU A 340 -13.78 14.86 -15.80
N VAL A 341 -13.16 13.71 -15.58
CA VAL A 341 -12.36 13.00 -16.58
C VAL A 341 -12.97 11.65 -16.87
N ARG A 342 -13.05 11.29 -18.15
CA ARG A 342 -13.22 9.91 -18.58
C ARG A 342 -11.84 9.29 -18.74
N VAL A 343 -11.54 8.34 -17.87
CA VAL A 343 -10.23 7.69 -17.80
C VAL A 343 -9.92 6.96 -19.11
N GLY A 344 -8.68 7.09 -19.55
CA GLY A 344 -8.16 6.49 -20.78
C GLY A 344 -7.99 4.98 -20.68
N LYS A 345 -7.32 4.41 -21.69
CA LYS A 345 -7.02 2.98 -21.71
C LYS A 345 -5.82 2.67 -20.82
N ARG A 346 -5.96 1.64 -19.98
CA ARG A 346 -4.88 0.98 -19.25
C ARG A 346 -3.95 0.26 -20.22
N LEU A 347 -2.65 0.36 -20.01
CA LEU A 347 -1.59 -0.22 -20.83
C LEU A 347 -1.14 -1.59 -20.34
N THR A 348 -1.22 -1.86 -19.02
CA THR A 348 -0.81 -3.12 -18.41
C THR A 348 -2.01 -4.03 -18.14
N VAL A 349 -1.73 -5.31 -17.92
CA VAL A 349 -2.74 -6.30 -17.53
C VAL A 349 -3.12 -6.07 -16.07
N GLU A 350 -4.42 -6.18 -15.78
CA GLU A 350 -4.95 -6.18 -14.41
C GLU A 350 -4.89 -7.61 -13.88
N GLY A 351 -4.31 -7.80 -12.70
CA GLY A 351 -4.31 -9.07 -11.99
C GLY A 351 -5.63 -9.32 -11.26
N GLY A 352 -5.65 -10.28 -10.33
CA GLY A 352 -6.72 -10.39 -9.31
C GLY A 352 -8.14 -10.69 -9.79
N GLY A 353 -8.34 -10.99 -11.08
CA GLY A 353 -9.67 -11.02 -11.70
C GLY A 353 -10.70 -11.90 -10.98
N ASP A 354 -11.93 -11.38 -10.83
CA ASP A 354 -13.09 -12.13 -10.36
C ASP A 354 -13.24 -13.45 -11.12
N LEU A 355 -13.42 -14.56 -10.39
CA LEU A 355 -13.68 -15.86 -11.00
C LEU A 355 -14.95 -15.77 -11.87
N ALA A 356 -14.78 -15.93 -13.18
CA ALA A 356 -15.91 -15.96 -14.10
C ALA A 356 -16.77 -17.20 -13.82
N VAL A 357 -18.09 -16.98 -13.68
CA VAL A 357 -19.04 -18.09 -13.67
C VAL A 357 -19.28 -18.52 -15.11
N GLU A 358 -18.74 -19.67 -15.50
CA GLU A 358 -19.00 -20.25 -16.82
C GLU A 358 -20.48 -20.62 -16.96
N ALA A 359 -21.09 -20.20 -18.07
CA ALA A 359 -22.42 -20.67 -18.42
C ALA A 359 -22.36 -22.18 -18.72
N ARG A 360 -23.30 -22.96 -18.19
CA ARG A 360 -23.44 -24.38 -18.59
C ARG A 360 -23.64 -24.44 -20.10
N ALA A 361 -22.77 -25.19 -20.79
CA ALA A 361 -22.99 -25.53 -22.19
C ALA A 361 -24.38 -26.18 -22.34
N SER A 362 -25.17 -25.66 -23.27
CA SER A 362 -26.44 -26.30 -23.64
C SER A 362 -26.11 -27.61 -24.35
N ALA A 363 -26.57 -28.73 -23.79
CA ALA A 363 -26.35 -30.07 -24.32
C ALA A 363 -27.09 -30.30 -25.65
#